data_AF-A0A3C1WE89-F1
#
_entry.id   AF-A0A3C1WE89-F1
#
_cell.length_a   1.000
_cell.length_b   1.000
_cell.length_c   1.000
_cell.angle_alpha   90.00
_cell.angle_beta   90.00
_cell.angle_gamma   90.00
#
_symmetry.space_group_name_H-M   'P 1'
#
loop_
_entity.id
_entity.type
_entity.pdbx_description
1 polymer ?
#
loop_
_entity_poly.entity_id
_entity_poly.type
_entity_poly.pdbx_seq_one_letter_code
_entity_poly.pdbx_strand_id
1 'polypeptide(L)'
;MLTRVGAAFSSEGGKCFVSNVPIASIKYEGLHQTRAYVVQAALENQAGTPFSCAAWGRERNRLRDLDIFAKIDLDTVIRGDSVALIYRFRELPPYIPLASFSKTDQDGLSVGPSISALNFLGTGKRVDLMARFGGSTEYQAAVSGRQLFGHSAEFSSAWIHVDSHNPFEKFHENSHRLKLEGFWPWLEDRRFGMTGMAEYFFIRSDTSGITLGK
;
A
#
# COMPACT_ATOMS: atom_id res chain seq x y z
N MET A 1 15.66 -11.58 47.44
CA MET A 1 14.58 -11.69 46.42
C MET A 1 15.18 -11.23 45.10
N LEU A 2 15.69 -12.17 44.29
CA LEU A 2 16.43 -11.87 43.06
C LEU A 2 15.44 -11.74 41.89
N THR A 3 15.25 -10.53 41.40
CA THR A 3 14.49 -10.25 40.18
C THR A 3 15.27 -10.82 39.00
N ARG A 4 14.88 -11.99 38.49
CA ARG A 4 15.38 -12.50 37.21
C ARG A 4 14.93 -11.53 36.11
N VAL A 5 15.85 -10.70 35.65
CA VAL A 5 15.69 -9.95 34.40
C VAL A 5 15.58 -11.00 33.29
N GLY A 6 14.39 -11.14 32.72
CA GLY A 6 14.15 -12.07 31.62
C GLY A 6 15.06 -11.74 30.45
N ALA A 7 15.63 -12.77 29.82
CA ALA A 7 16.42 -12.60 28.60
C ALA A 7 15.54 -11.94 27.52
N ALA A 8 16.03 -10.82 26.97
CA ALA A 8 15.45 -10.20 25.80
C ALA A 8 16.11 -10.80 24.57
N PHE A 9 15.31 -11.38 23.67
CA PHE A 9 15.80 -11.86 22.38
C PHE A 9 15.29 -10.93 21.29
N SER A 10 16.22 -10.38 20.50
CA SER A 10 15.87 -9.60 19.32
C SER A 10 15.99 -10.47 18.07
N SER A 11 14.93 -10.53 17.27
CA SER A 11 14.91 -11.27 16.01
C SER A 11 15.43 -10.44 14.83
N GLU A 12 16.69 -10.01 14.89
CA GLU A 12 17.32 -9.40 13.72
C GLU A 12 17.36 -10.41 12.56
N GLY A 13 16.75 -10.06 11.43
CA GLY A 13 16.75 -10.90 10.24
C GLY A 13 15.70 -12.03 10.22
N GLY A 14 14.71 -12.01 11.12
CA GLY A 14 13.55 -12.91 11.02
C GLY A 14 13.74 -14.31 11.61
N LYS A 15 14.78 -14.54 12.42
CA LYS A 15 14.91 -15.78 13.20
C LYS A 15 14.06 -15.69 14.46
N CYS A 16 13.10 -16.60 14.59
CA CYS A 16 12.28 -16.72 15.78
C CYS A 16 12.96 -17.60 16.83
N PHE A 17 13.04 -17.12 18.07
CA PHE A 17 13.80 -17.78 19.15
C PHE A 17 12.94 -18.42 20.24
N VAL A 18 11.64 -18.15 20.26
CA VAL A 18 10.68 -18.65 21.26
C VAL A 18 9.41 -19.08 20.53
N SER A 19 8.83 -20.22 20.85
CA SER A 19 7.52 -20.67 20.32
C SER A 19 6.77 -21.44 21.40
N ASN A 20 5.44 -21.51 21.28
CA ASN A 20 4.54 -22.22 22.20
C ASN A 20 4.52 -21.68 23.64
N VAL A 21 4.89 -20.40 23.82
CA VAL A 21 4.78 -19.68 25.09
C VAL A 21 3.61 -18.69 25.00
N PRO A 22 2.68 -18.65 25.98
CA PRO A 22 1.57 -17.71 25.99
C PRO A 22 2.02 -16.25 25.88
N ILE A 23 1.37 -15.49 24.99
CA ILE A 23 1.62 -14.06 24.81
C ILE A 23 0.89 -13.28 25.92
N ALA A 24 1.60 -12.58 26.78
CA ALA A 24 1.00 -11.74 27.82
C ALA A 24 0.56 -10.37 27.28
N SER A 25 1.34 -9.79 26.36
CA SER A 25 1.05 -8.46 25.80
C SER A 25 1.76 -8.24 24.47
N ILE A 26 1.19 -7.36 23.65
CA ILE A 26 1.77 -6.89 22.40
C ILE A 26 1.91 -5.38 22.48
N LYS A 27 3.08 -4.86 22.12
CA LYS A 27 3.37 -3.42 22.04
C LYS A 27 3.93 -3.07 20.67
N TYR A 28 3.64 -1.84 20.24
CA TYR A 28 4.12 -1.27 18.97
C TYR A 28 4.99 -0.06 19.27
N GLU A 29 6.21 -0.05 18.74
CA GLU A 29 7.18 1.04 18.89
C GLU A 29 7.67 1.52 17.51
N GLY A 30 7.92 2.81 17.38
CA GLY A 30 8.41 3.41 16.12
C GLY A 30 7.32 3.71 15.08
N LEU A 31 6.04 3.59 15.45
CA LEU A 31 4.92 4.11 14.66
C LEU A 31 4.76 5.61 14.94
N HIS A 32 5.12 6.46 13.98
CA HIS A 32 5.00 7.91 14.12
C HIS A 32 3.80 8.45 13.37
N GLN A 33 3.53 7.90 12.18
CA GLN A 33 2.40 8.31 11.34
C GLN A 33 1.40 7.19 11.13
N THR A 34 1.85 5.94 11.10
CA THR A 34 0.98 4.79 10.89
C THR A 34 0.06 4.59 12.08
N ARG A 35 -1.24 4.44 11.82
CA ARG A 35 -2.21 4.12 12.86
C ARG A 35 -2.03 2.66 13.27
N ALA A 36 -2.09 2.40 14.58
CA ALA A 36 -1.85 1.06 15.12
C ALA A 36 -2.76 -0.03 14.53
N TYR A 37 -4.00 0.30 14.14
CA TYR A 37 -4.92 -0.67 13.53
C TYR A 37 -4.39 -1.26 12.21
N VAL A 38 -3.58 -0.50 11.45
CA VAL A 38 -3.01 -0.96 10.18
C VAL A 38 -2.07 -2.13 10.42
N VAL A 39 -1.23 -2.02 11.45
CA VAL A 39 -0.32 -3.08 11.88
C VAL A 39 -1.10 -4.23 12.49
N GLN A 40 -2.05 -3.94 13.39
CA GLN A 40 -2.85 -4.96 14.08
C GLN A 40 -3.57 -5.88 13.10
N ALA A 41 -4.08 -5.35 12.00
CA ALA A 41 -4.80 -6.15 11.02
C ALA A 41 -3.89 -7.08 10.19
N ALA A 42 -2.58 -6.91 10.24
CA ALA A 42 -1.62 -7.83 9.64
C ALA A 42 -1.19 -8.96 10.60
N LEU A 43 -1.56 -8.87 11.90
CA LEU A 43 -1.16 -9.81 12.93
C LEU A 43 -2.11 -11.02 13.03
N GLU A 44 -1.52 -12.18 13.28
CA GLU A 44 -2.17 -13.46 13.61
C GLU A 44 -1.95 -13.84 15.09
N ASN A 45 -0.79 -13.50 15.64
CA ASN A 45 -0.45 -13.66 17.05
C ASN A 45 -1.27 -12.67 17.89
N GLN A 46 -1.90 -13.17 18.95
CA GLN A 46 -2.77 -12.39 19.83
C GLN A 46 -2.39 -12.58 21.29
N ALA A 47 -2.65 -11.57 22.12
CA ALA A 47 -2.49 -11.73 23.56
C ALA A 47 -3.41 -12.85 24.08
N GLY A 48 -2.88 -13.70 24.95
CA GLY A 48 -3.55 -14.88 25.48
C GLY A 48 -3.34 -16.16 24.68
N THR A 49 -2.84 -16.10 23.43
CA THR A 49 -2.55 -17.30 22.63
C THR A 49 -1.06 -17.68 22.70
N PRO A 50 -0.71 -18.97 22.48
CA PRO A 50 0.69 -19.36 22.36
C PRO A 50 1.34 -18.67 21.17
N PHE A 51 2.51 -18.07 21.39
CA PHE A 51 3.28 -17.44 20.33
C PHE A 51 3.71 -18.46 19.27
N SER A 52 3.49 -18.13 18.01
CA SER A 52 3.83 -18.97 16.86
C SER A 52 4.87 -18.30 15.98
N CYS A 53 6.03 -18.93 15.84
CA CYS A 53 7.07 -18.50 14.92
C CYS A 53 6.62 -18.55 13.45
N ALA A 54 5.78 -19.53 13.11
CA ALA A 54 5.25 -19.66 11.75
C ALA A 54 4.28 -18.50 11.43
N ALA A 55 3.45 -18.11 12.41
CA ALA A 55 2.62 -16.92 12.31
C ALA A 55 3.50 -15.66 12.15
N TRP A 56 4.53 -15.49 12.97
CA TRP A 56 5.47 -14.36 12.85
C TRP A 56 6.09 -14.22 11.46
N GLY A 57 6.51 -15.34 10.86
CA GLY A 57 7.01 -15.32 9.48
C GLY A 57 6.00 -14.76 8.46
N ARG A 58 4.72 -15.14 8.59
CA ARG A 58 3.63 -14.62 7.73
C ARG A 58 3.28 -13.17 8.05
N GLU A 59 3.16 -12.82 9.32
CA GLU A 59 2.90 -11.45 9.78
C GLU A 59 3.96 -10.49 9.27
N ARG A 60 5.24 -10.86 9.41
CA ARG A 60 6.36 -10.06 8.90
C ARG A 60 6.25 -9.84 7.40
N ASN A 61 5.90 -10.87 6.62
CA ASN A 61 5.69 -10.72 5.19
C ASN A 61 4.51 -9.78 4.89
N ARG A 62 3.36 -9.96 5.56
CA ARG A 62 2.20 -9.07 5.41
C ARG A 62 2.53 -7.63 5.76
N LEU A 63 3.30 -7.39 6.82
CA LEU A 63 3.75 -6.06 7.23
C LEU A 63 4.73 -5.44 6.23
N ARG A 64 5.62 -6.24 5.63
CA ARG A 64 6.51 -5.78 4.55
C ARG A 64 5.74 -5.41 3.29
N ASP A 65 4.75 -6.22 2.94
CA ASP A 65 3.88 -6.02 1.77
C ASP A 65 3.01 -4.75 1.84
N LEU A 66 2.97 -4.07 3.00
CA LEU A 66 2.36 -2.75 3.13
C LEU A 66 3.23 -1.64 2.54
N ASP A 67 4.52 -1.89 2.25
CA ASP A 67 5.47 -0.94 1.66
C ASP A 67 5.59 0.42 2.39
N ILE A 68 5.35 0.40 3.71
CA ILE A 68 5.39 1.59 4.60
C ILE A 68 6.53 1.52 5.62
N PHE A 69 7.18 0.36 5.77
CA PHE A 69 8.23 0.16 6.75
C PHE A 69 9.57 -0.17 6.07
N ALA A 70 10.61 0.58 6.41
CA ALA A 70 11.99 0.29 6.03
C ALA A 70 12.57 -0.88 6.86
N LYS A 71 12.14 -1.03 8.11
CA LYS A 71 12.55 -2.13 9.01
C LYS A 71 11.38 -2.56 9.90
N ILE A 72 11.29 -3.87 10.12
CA ILE A 72 10.32 -4.50 11.02
C ILE A 72 11.10 -5.55 11.83
N ASP A 73 11.20 -5.33 13.13
CA ASP A 73 11.82 -6.26 14.07
C ASP A 73 10.81 -6.67 15.15
N LEU A 74 11.05 -7.84 15.75
CA LEU A 74 10.28 -8.34 16.88
C LEU A 74 11.24 -8.67 18.02
N ASP A 75 11.05 -8.00 19.15
CA ASP A 75 11.69 -8.36 20.41
C ASP A 75 10.73 -9.19 21.25
N THR A 76 11.26 -10.24 21.87
CA THR A 76 10.55 -11.07 22.83
C THR A 76 11.17 -10.90 24.21
N VAL A 77 10.33 -10.54 25.18
CA VAL A 77 10.74 -10.42 26.59
C VAL A 77 10.01 -11.48 27.40
N ILE A 78 10.77 -12.46 27.90
CA ILE A 78 10.22 -13.53 28.73
C ILE A 78 9.86 -12.98 30.12
N ARG A 79 8.63 -13.24 30.57
CA ARG A 79 8.09 -12.85 31.87
C ARG A 79 7.43 -14.06 32.54
N GLY A 80 8.20 -14.77 33.36
CA GLY A 80 7.75 -16.04 33.94
C GLY A 80 7.41 -17.04 32.84
N ASP A 81 6.19 -17.55 32.85
CA ASP A 81 5.69 -18.54 31.88
C ASP A 81 5.03 -17.91 30.65
N SER A 82 5.23 -16.61 30.44
CA SER A 82 4.65 -15.85 29.33
C SER A 82 5.69 -15.00 28.61
N VAL A 83 5.34 -14.53 27.41
CA VAL A 83 6.18 -13.63 26.61
C VAL A 83 5.46 -12.31 26.33
N ALA A 84 6.17 -11.19 26.45
CA ALA A 84 5.73 -9.91 25.92
C ALA A 84 6.38 -9.68 24.56
N LEU A 85 5.57 -9.36 23.55
CA LEU A 85 6.00 -9.08 22.20
C LEU A 85 6.12 -7.57 22.00
N ILE A 86 7.27 -7.10 21.51
CA ILE A 86 7.50 -5.70 21.17
C ILE A 86 7.86 -5.62 19.70
N TYR A 87 6.91 -5.18 18.88
CA TYR A 87 7.15 -4.93 17.46
C TYR A 87 7.78 -3.55 17.31
N ARG A 88 8.96 -3.51 16.68
CA ARG A 88 9.68 -2.28 16.38
C ARG A 88 9.62 -1.99 14.89
N PHE A 89 9.19 -0.78 14.57
CA PHE A 89 9.05 -0.32 13.21
C PHE A 89 10.00 0.83 12.93
N ARG A 90 10.51 0.87 11.70
CA ARG A 90 11.10 2.07 11.11
C ARG A 90 10.28 2.42 9.88
N GLU A 91 9.49 3.48 9.96
CA GLU A 91 8.65 3.93 8.84
C GLU A 91 9.50 4.49 7.69
N LEU A 92 9.02 4.28 6.45
CA LEU A 92 9.50 5.00 5.28
C LEU A 92 9.00 6.46 5.31
N PRO A 93 9.67 7.38 4.60
CA PRO A 93 9.15 8.72 4.41
C PRO A 93 7.72 8.66 3.83
N PRO A 94 6.76 9.37 4.43
CA PRO A 94 5.35 9.23 4.05
C PRO A 94 5.04 9.78 2.66
N TYR A 95 5.83 10.76 2.20
CA TYR A 95 5.66 11.44 0.93
C TYR A 95 6.97 11.39 0.15
N ILE A 96 6.90 10.93 -1.09
CA ILE A 96 8.03 10.84 -2.01
C ILE A 96 7.74 11.77 -3.20
N PRO A 97 8.40 12.93 -3.29
CA PRO A 97 8.35 13.74 -4.50
C PRO A 97 9.16 13.06 -5.60
N LEU A 98 8.61 13.04 -6.80
CA LEU A 98 9.18 12.40 -7.98
C LEU A 98 9.00 13.34 -9.18
N ALA A 99 9.81 13.12 -10.21
CA ALA A 99 9.58 13.70 -11.53
C ALA A 99 8.91 12.64 -12.41
N SER A 100 7.96 13.06 -13.24
CA SER A 100 7.30 12.19 -14.19
C SER A 100 7.51 12.70 -15.61
N PHE A 101 7.70 11.76 -16.54
CA PHE A 101 7.89 12.03 -17.96
C PHE A 101 7.11 11.02 -18.79
N SER A 102 6.63 11.45 -19.95
CA SER A 102 6.00 10.61 -20.97
C SER A 102 6.46 11.08 -22.35
N LYS A 103 6.69 10.17 -23.28
CA LYS A 103 7.02 10.53 -24.67
C LYS A 103 6.19 9.66 -25.61
N THR A 104 5.36 10.29 -26.42
CA THR A 104 4.56 9.64 -27.47
C THR A 104 4.88 10.24 -28.83
N ASP A 105 4.66 9.50 -29.91
CA ASP A 105 4.85 10.04 -31.27
C ASP A 105 3.76 11.06 -31.63
N GLN A 106 2.58 10.92 -31.01
CA GLN A 106 1.43 11.81 -31.21
C GLN A 106 1.63 13.16 -30.53
N ASP A 107 1.99 13.15 -29.25
CA ASP A 107 1.97 14.35 -28.41
C ASP A 107 3.40 14.87 -28.19
N GLY A 108 4.43 14.05 -28.35
CA GLY A 108 5.81 14.41 -28.06
C GLY A 108 6.17 14.19 -26.59
N LEU A 109 7.06 15.03 -26.03
CA LEU A 109 7.55 14.90 -24.66
C LEU A 109 6.66 15.71 -23.69
N SER A 110 6.16 15.05 -22.65
CA SER A 110 5.48 15.67 -21.50
C SER A 110 6.28 15.40 -20.23
N VAL A 111 6.46 16.41 -19.39
CA VAL A 111 7.19 16.34 -18.11
C VAL A 111 6.40 17.07 -17.03
N GLY A 112 6.48 16.60 -15.80
CA GLY A 112 6.02 17.37 -14.65
C GLY A 112 6.20 16.67 -13.31
N PRO A 113 5.70 17.27 -12.23
CA PRO A 113 5.86 16.73 -10.89
C PRO A 113 4.92 15.54 -10.64
N SER A 114 5.38 14.62 -9.80
CA SER A 114 4.54 13.62 -9.15
C SER A 114 4.87 13.52 -7.66
N ILE A 115 3.90 13.08 -6.88
CA ILE A 115 4.06 12.84 -5.45
C ILE A 115 3.34 11.55 -5.08
N SER A 116 4.03 10.70 -4.33
CA SER A 116 3.48 9.45 -3.81
C SER A 116 3.41 9.51 -2.29
N ALA A 117 2.20 9.45 -1.75
CA ALA A 117 1.95 9.23 -0.34
C ALA A 117 1.87 7.72 -0.07
N LEU A 118 2.88 7.12 0.56
CA LEU A 118 2.93 5.67 0.82
C LEU A 118 1.92 5.22 1.90
N ASN A 119 1.65 6.12 2.84
CA ASN A 119 0.78 5.87 3.99
C ASN A 119 -0.14 7.06 4.23
N PHE A 120 -1.05 7.31 3.29
CA PHE A 120 -1.91 8.49 3.32
C PHE A 120 -2.67 8.56 4.65
N LEU A 121 -2.39 9.62 5.42
CA LEU A 121 -2.95 9.88 6.76
C LEU A 121 -2.77 8.71 7.76
N GLY A 122 -1.75 7.88 7.57
CA GLY A 122 -1.46 6.75 8.44
C GLY A 122 -2.38 5.55 8.26
N THR A 123 -3.13 5.48 7.16
CA THR A 123 -4.22 4.50 6.98
C THR A 123 -3.83 3.21 6.26
N GLY A 124 -2.56 3.06 5.86
CA GLY A 124 -2.10 1.94 5.04
C GLY A 124 -2.55 2.01 3.58
N LYS A 125 -3.01 3.19 3.14
CA LYS A 125 -3.42 3.47 1.76
C LYS A 125 -2.34 4.27 1.04
N ARG A 126 -2.07 3.91 -0.21
CA ARG A 126 -1.19 4.66 -1.09
C ARG A 126 -2.01 5.65 -1.91
N VAL A 127 -1.52 6.89 -2.05
CA VAL A 127 -2.11 7.90 -2.94
C VAL A 127 -1.01 8.44 -3.85
N ASP A 128 -1.25 8.46 -5.15
CA ASP A 128 -0.33 9.01 -6.15
C ASP A 128 -1.01 10.16 -6.88
N LEU A 129 -0.33 11.30 -6.95
CA LEU A 129 -0.77 12.48 -7.70
C LEU A 129 0.30 12.87 -8.70
N MET A 130 -0.12 13.28 -9.89
CA MET A 130 0.79 13.66 -10.97
C MET A 130 0.17 14.73 -11.85
N ALA A 131 1.02 15.64 -12.33
CA ALA A 131 0.70 16.56 -13.41
C ALA A 131 1.85 16.52 -14.44
N ARG A 132 1.54 16.45 -15.73
CA ARG A 132 2.52 16.54 -16.82
C ARG A 132 2.08 17.61 -17.82
N PHE A 133 3.06 18.29 -18.40
CA PHE A 133 2.87 19.37 -19.37
C PHE A 133 3.91 19.26 -20.49
N GLY A 134 3.61 19.87 -21.64
CA GLY A 134 4.48 19.88 -22.82
C GLY A 134 3.71 19.41 -24.03
N GLY A 135 3.96 18.17 -24.45
CA GLY A 135 3.25 17.54 -25.55
C GLY A 135 1.75 17.39 -25.34
N SER A 136 1.38 17.03 -24.12
CA SER A 136 0.00 16.95 -23.63
C SER A 136 -0.08 17.46 -22.20
N THR A 137 -1.28 17.90 -21.80
CA THR A 137 -1.58 18.22 -20.39
C THR A 137 -2.27 17.02 -19.76
N GLU A 138 -1.63 16.39 -18.78
CA GLU A 138 -2.15 15.21 -18.11
C GLU A 138 -2.21 15.43 -16.60
N TYR A 139 -3.35 15.09 -15.99
CA TYR A 139 -3.48 14.99 -14.54
C TYR A 139 -3.89 13.58 -14.16
N GLN A 140 -3.26 13.04 -13.12
CA GLN A 140 -3.61 11.74 -12.58
C GLN A 140 -3.72 11.80 -11.07
N ALA A 141 -4.76 11.15 -10.55
CA ALA A 141 -4.92 10.86 -9.14
C ALA A 141 -5.24 9.37 -8.99
N ALA A 142 -4.45 8.65 -8.20
CA ALA A 142 -4.68 7.25 -7.91
C ALA A 142 -4.66 6.98 -6.40
N VAL A 143 -5.46 6.01 -5.97
CA VAL A 143 -5.49 5.52 -4.60
C VAL A 143 -5.57 4.00 -4.61
N SER A 144 -4.75 3.36 -3.78
CA SER A 144 -4.78 1.91 -3.62
C SER A 144 -4.57 1.50 -2.17
N GLY A 145 -4.95 0.26 -1.85
CA GLY A 145 -4.76 -0.30 -0.53
C GLY A 145 -5.23 -1.74 -0.44
N ARG A 146 -4.95 -2.37 0.70
CA ARG A 146 -5.26 -3.79 0.97
C ARG A 146 -6.41 -4.01 1.95
N GLN A 147 -7.04 -2.90 2.35
CA GLN A 147 -8.21 -2.91 3.21
C GLN A 147 -9.29 -1.98 2.67
N LEU A 148 -10.46 -2.55 2.46
CA LEU A 148 -11.65 -1.84 2.03
C LEU A 148 -12.78 -2.16 3.01
N PHE A 149 -13.35 -1.14 3.64
CA PHE A 149 -14.45 -1.25 4.61
C PHE A 149 -14.21 -2.27 5.75
N GLY A 150 -12.97 -2.41 6.22
CA GLY A 150 -12.61 -3.34 7.29
C GLY A 150 -12.39 -4.80 6.84
N HIS A 151 -12.53 -5.08 5.54
CA HIS A 151 -12.23 -6.38 4.96
C HIS A 151 -10.86 -6.38 4.28
N SER A 152 -10.19 -7.53 4.30
CA SER A 152 -8.89 -7.77 3.64
C SER A 152 -9.03 -7.88 2.12
N ALA A 153 -9.47 -6.80 1.47
CA ALA A 153 -9.64 -6.69 0.03
C ALA A 153 -8.67 -5.67 -0.56
N GLU A 154 -8.06 -6.03 -1.68
CA GLU A 154 -7.23 -5.10 -2.44
C GLU A 154 -8.12 -4.24 -3.32
N PHE A 155 -7.79 -2.96 -3.41
CA PHE A 155 -8.45 -2.03 -4.31
C PHE A 155 -7.44 -1.09 -4.93
N SER A 156 -7.75 -0.66 -6.14
CA SER A 156 -7.05 0.40 -6.86
C SER A 156 -8.08 1.24 -7.60
N SER A 157 -7.96 2.55 -7.50
CA SER A 157 -8.76 3.51 -8.24
C SER A 157 -7.84 4.54 -8.86
N ALA A 158 -8.04 4.85 -10.13
CA ALA A 158 -7.26 5.86 -10.82
C ALA A 158 -8.18 6.73 -11.67
N TRP A 159 -8.10 8.04 -11.47
CA TRP A 159 -8.64 9.04 -12.37
C TRP A 159 -7.50 9.64 -13.19
N ILE A 160 -7.70 9.71 -14.50
CA ILE A 160 -6.75 10.26 -15.45
C ILE A 160 -7.53 11.25 -16.33
N HIS A 161 -7.00 12.46 -16.45
CA HIS A 161 -7.42 13.44 -17.43
C HIS A 161 -6.30 13.68 -18.43
N VAL A 162 -6.63 13.70 -19.71
CA VAL A 162 -5.71 14.04 -20.79
C VAL A 162 -6.35 15.11 -21.65
N ASP A 163 -5.59 16.16 -21.92
CA ASP A 163 -5.89 17.20 -22.87
C ASP A 163 -4.72 17.27 -23.86
N SER A 164 -5.00 16.92 -25.13
CA SER A 164 -3.98 16.82 -26.16
C SER A 164 -4.53 17.13 -27.55
N HIS A 165 -3.67 17.58 -28.45
CA HIS A 165 -3.99 17.71 -29.87
C HIS A 165 -3.49 16.48 -30.63
N ASN A 166 -4.35 15.82 -31.39
CA ASN A 166 -3.95 14.72 -32.25
C ASN A 166 -3.59 15.25 -33.65
N PRO A 167 -2.30 15.33 -34.03
CA PRO A 167 -1.88 15.86 -35.32
C PRO A 167 -2.26 14.95 -36.50
N PHE A 168 -2.48 13.65 -36.28
CA PHE A 168 -2.82 12.70 -37.34
C PHE A 168 -4.28 12.82 -37.78
N GLU A 169 -5.18 13.01 -36.82
CA GLU A 169 -6.62 13.10 -37.05
C GLU A 169 -7.16 14.55 -36.99
N LYS A 170 -6.28 15.51 -36.69
CA LYS A 170 -6.53 16.96 -36.65
C LYS A 170 -7.68 17.36 -35.73
N PHE A 171 -7.78 16.73 -34.57
CA PHE A 171 -8.77 17.09 -33.55
C PHE A 171 -8.14 17.26 -32.18
N HIS A 172 -8.81 18.00 -31.32
CA HIS A 172 -8.42 18.18 -29.94
C HIS A 172 -9.10 17.13 -29.06
N GLU A 173 -8.32 16.27 -28.42
CA GLU A 173 -8.79 15.31 -27.44
C GLU A 173 -8.89 15.96 -26.06
N ASN A 174 -10.06 15.86 -25.46
CA ASN A 174 -10.23 16.06 -24.02
C ASN A 174 -10.89 14.81 -23.44
N SER A 175 -10.15 14.05 -22.63
CA SER A 175 -10.61 12.77 -22.11
C SER A 175 -10.48 12.65 -20.60
N HIS A 176 -11.41 11.89 -20.02
CA HIS A 176 -11.42 11.49 -18.64
C HIS A 176 -11.57 9.98 -18.56
N ARG A 177 -10.70 9.34 -17.79
CA ARG A 177 -10.74 7.91 -17.52
C ARG A 177 -10.79 7.67 -16.03
N LEU A 178 -11.78 6.90 -15.58
CA LEU A 178 -11.85 6.38 -14.22
C LEU A 178 -11.69 4.87 -14.30
N LYS A 179 -10.66 4.34 -13.65
CA LYS A 179 -10.41 2.91 -13.51
C LYS A 179 -10.68 2.51 -12.06
N LEU A 180 -11.39 1.41 -11.89
CA LEU A 180 -11.66 0.79 -10.60
C LEU A 180 -11.28 -0.68 -10.71
N GLU A 181 -10.41 -1.14 -9.83
CA GLU A 181 -9.98 -2.53 -9.75
C GLU A 181 -10.07 -2.99 -8.30
N GLY A 182 -10.47 -4.24 -8.10
CA GLY A 182 -10.52 -4.83 -6.77
C GLY A 182 -10.27 -6.33 -6.80
N PHE A 183 -9.63 -6.83 -5.76
CA PHE A 183 -9.43 -8.26 -5.54
C PHE A 183 -9.93 -8.65 -4.15
N TRP A 184 -10.85 -9.61 -4.13
CA TRP A 184 -11.45 -10.18 -2.93
C TRP A 184 -11.00 -11.63 -2.76
N PRO A 185 -10.08 -11.93 -1.84
CA PRO A 185 -9.69 -13.31 -1.56
C PRO A 185 -10.85 -14.07 -0.88
N TRP A 186 -11.06 -15.32 -1.28
CA TRP A 186 -12.02 -16.22 -0.63
C TRP A 186 -11.40 -17.01 0.53
N LEU A 187 -10.08 -17.18 0.51
CA LEU A 187 -9.31 -17.92 1.52
C LEU A 187 -8.27 -17.01 2.16
N GLU A 188 -7.86 -17.33 3.40
CA GLU A 188 -6.84 -16.59 4.15
C GLU A 188 -5.45 -16.62 3.50
N ASP A 189 -5.15 -17.66 2.73
CA ASP A 189 -3.89 -17.80 1.99
C ASP A 189 -3.85 -16.93 0.71
N ARG A 190 -4.95 -16.25 0.39
CA ARG A 190 -5.14 -15.33 -0.75
C ARG A 190 -4.83 -15.95 -2.12
N ARG A 191 -4.75 -17.29 -2.23
CA ARG A 191 -4.46 -17.96 -3.51
C ARG A 191 -5.64 -17.94 -4.46
N PHE A 192 -6.85 -17.89 -3.89
CA PHE A 192 -8.11 -17.86 -4.63
C PHE A 192 -8.93 -16.65 -4.22
N GLY A 193 -9.59 -16.04 -5.20
CA GLY A 193 -10.42 -14.88 -4.99
C GLY A 193 -11.10 -14.44 -6.29
N MET A 194 -11.84 -13.36 -6.17
CA MET A 194 -12.53 -12.72 -7.29
C MET A 194 -11.88 -11.37 -7.59
N THR A 195 -11.58 -11.13 -8.87
CA THR A 195 -11.14 -9.83 -9.36
C THR A 195 -12.29 -9.15 -10.09
N GLY A 196 -12.50 -7.87 -9.81
CA GLY A 196 -13.43 -7.01 -10.55
C GLY A 196 -12.68 -5.83 -11.13
N MET A 197 -13.02 -5.45 -12.36
CA MET A 197 -12.53 -4.24 -13.02
C MET A 197 -13.71 -3.50 -13.65
N ALA A 198 -13.72 -2.19 -13.48
CA ALA A 198 -14.61 -1.28 -14.19
C ALA A 198 -13.82 -0.10 -14.72
N GLU A 199 -14.07 0.28 -15.97
CA GLU A 199 -13.48 1.46 -16.60
C GLU A 199 -14.60 2.33 -17.15
N TYR A 200 -14.60 3.60 -16.76
CA TYR A 200 -15.42 4.64 -17.38
C TYR A 200 -14.51 5.54 -18.18
N PHE A 201 -14.82 5.72 -19.46
CA PHE A 201 -14.06 6.55 -20.38
C PHE A 201 -15.00 7.54 -21.07
N PHE A 202 -14.69 8.82 -20.90
CA PHE A 202 -15.39 9.92 -21.55
C PHE A 202 -14.38 10.68 -22.41
N ILE A 203 -14.74 10.93 -23.67
CA ILE A 203 -13.90 11.67 -24.62
C ILE A 203 -14.76 12.71 -25.33
N ARG A 204 -14.22 13.90 -25.50
CA ARG A 204 -14.80 14.99 -26.28
C ARG A 204 -13.82 15.41 -27.36
N SER A 205 -14.35 15.68 -28.55
CA SER A 205 -13.65 16.34 -29.64
C SER A 205 -14.33 17.67 -29.95
N ASP A 206 -13.52 18.62 -30.40
CA ASP A 206 -13.94 19.93 -30.90
C ASP A 206 -14.44 19.89 -32.36
N THR A 207 -14.24 18.78 -33.06
CA THR A 207 -14.54 18.63 -34.49
C THR A 207 -15.75 17.72 -34.73
N SER A 208 -16.77 18.24 -35.41
CA SER A 208 -17.99 17.50 -35.76
C SER A 208 -17.74 16.47 -36.86
N GLY A 209 -18.30 15.25 -36.72
CA GLY A 209 -18.25 14.21 -37.75
C GLY A 209 -17.10 13.22 -37.64
N ILE A 210 -16.26 13.34 -36.60
CA ILE A 210 -15.20 12.36 -36.31
C ILE A 210 -15.78 11.23 -35.45
N THR A 211 -15.49 9.99 -35.84
CA THR A 211 -15.83 8.81 -35.03
C THR A 211 -14.91 8.75 -33.83
N LEU A 212 -15.43 9.09 -32.66
CA LEU A 212 -14.75 8.89 -31.37
C LEU A 212 -14.94 7.43 -30.94
N GLY A 213 -14.25 6.52 -31.61
CA GLY A 213 -14.26 5.08 -31.34
C GLY A 213 -12.83 4.55 -31.28
N LYS A 214 -12.55 3.69 -30.29
CA LYS A 214 -11.31 2.92 -30.21
C LYS A 214 -11.11 2.03 -31.42
#